data_AF-A0AAV4QBA6-F1
#
_entry.id   AF-A0AAV4QBA6-F1
#
_cell.length_a   1.000
_cell.length_b   1.000
_cell.length_c   1.000
_cell.angle_alpha   90.00
_cell.angle_beta   90.00
_cell.angle_gamma   90.00
#
_symmetry.space_group_name_H-M   'P 1'
#
loop_
_entity.id
_entity.type
_entity.pdbx_description
1 polymer ?
#
loop_
_entity_poly.entity_id
_entity_poly.type
_entity_poly.pdbx_seq_one_letter_code
_entity_poly.pdbx_strand_id
1 'polypeptide(L)'
;MEPQKSEKVDDSKMLYLLSSEILLFYVKLLKMAGIALDEYELLGDARYRSYISSIDKALKNFEYTSEWADLISALGKLNKVLLSNVKYSIIPRRITISKRLAQCMHPALPSGVHLKALETYDIIFKSIGPTRLSQELFIYSAGLFPLLGNAAMNVRPSLLTIYETHFVPLGVKLRPGLNGFLIGVLPGLEEGSSIMKELINFFKLFATMLKKSFFYGCMWKCILSNPTIRLPAVSFIITHYNRKLCMEDQLFIIGTDIDTMVQGLCTSLQDNSVLVQRCALDLLLLGFPVHSNQLLSSDMVQVATSALTVILRRDMSLNRRLFSWLMGGDALGIDEMKKKCI
;
A
#
# COMPACT_ATOMS: atom_id res chain seq x y z
N MET A 1 15.26 7.71 -48.59
CA MET A 1 16.11 7.33 -47.45
C MET A 1 16.32 8.59 -46.61
N GLU A 2 15.41 8.84 -45.68
CA GLU A 2 15.59 9.89 -44.66
C GLU A 2 16.32 9.29 -43.46
N PRO A 3 17.26 10.02 -42.83
CA PRO A 3 18.00 9.51 -41.69
C PRO A 3 17.14 9.61 -40.42
N GLN A 4 17.00 8.48 -39.72
CA GLN A 4 16.42 8.42 -38.37
C GLN A 4 17.25 9.28 -37.41
N LYS A 5 16.64 10.30 -36.81
CA LYS A 5 17.20 11.01 -35.66
C LYS A 5 17.11 10.11 -34.44
N SER A 6 18.25 9.74 -33.86
CA SER A 6 18.33 9.08 -32.56
C SER A 6 17.85 10.02 -31.47
N GLU A 7 16.75 9.66 -30.80
CA GLU A 7 16.29 10.30 -29.58
C GLU A 7 17.33 10.06 -28.48
N LYS A 8 18.07 11.10 -28.09
CA LYS A 8 18.94 11.04 -26.91
C LYS A 8 18.04 10.97 -25.68
N VAL A 9 18.07 9.83 -25.00
CA VAL A 9 17.50 9.66 -23.66
C VAL A 9 18.17 10.69 -22.75
N ASP A 10 17.35 11.52 -22.09
CA ASP A 10 17.80 12.51 -21.13
C ASP A 10 18.28 11.80 -19.84
N ASP A 11 19.56 11.42 -19.83
CA ASP A 11 20.24 10.74 -18.71
C ASP A 11 20.12 11.50 -17.38
N SER A 12 19.83 12.80 -17.43
CA SER A 12 19.62 13.68 -16.27
C SER A 12 18.43 13.22 -15.43
N LYS A 13 17.30 12.81 -16.04
CA LYS A 13 16.12 12.31 -15.31
C LYS A 13 16.36 10.93 -14.69
N MET A 14 17.16 10.08 -15.34
CA MET A 14 17.55 8.78 -14.78
C MET A 14 18.48 8.96 -13.57
N LEU A 15 19.40 9.93 -13.61
CA LEU A 15 20.26 10.31 -12.48
C LEU A 15 19.46 10.83 -11.27
N TYR A 16 18.38 11.58 -11.47
CA TYR A 16 17.52 12.03 -10.35
C TYR A 16 16.74 10.88 -9.68
N LEU A 17 16.19 9.95 -10.46
CA LEU A 17 15.50 8.77 -9.93
C LEU A 17 16.47 7.82 -9.21
N LEU A 18 17.66 7.59 -9.79
CA LEU A 18 18.73 6.80 -9.17
C LEU A 18 19.28 7.49 -7.92
N SER A 19 19.36 8.83 -7.88
CA SER A 19 19.80 9.57 -6.69
C SER A 19 18.86 9.39 -5.51
N SER A 20 17.54 9.28 -5.74
CA SER A 20 16.57 9.12 -4.65
C SER A 20 16.66 7.72 -4.01
N GLU A 21 16.83 6.67 -4.82
CA GLU A 21 16.96 5.30 -4.32
C GLU A 21 18.32 5.05 -3.66
N ILE A 22 19.41 5.61 -4.20
CA ILE A 22 20.75 5.56 -3.60
C ILE A 22 20.78 6.35 -2.28
N LEU A 23 20.19 7.54 -2.23
CA LEU A 23 20.08 8.33 -1.00
C LEU A 23 19.18 7.61 0.02
N LEU A 24 18.10 6.97 -0.40
CA LEU A 24 17.25 6.15 0.47
C LEU A 24 18.02 4.93 1.00
N PHE A 25 18.82 4.28 0.17
CA PHE A 25 19.70 3.17 0.57
C PHE A 25 20.79 3.64 1.54
N TYR A 26 21.44 4.78 1.29
CA TYR A 26 22.47 5.36 2.15
C TYR A 26 21.91 5.80 3.51
N VAL A 27 20.73 6.45 3.51
CA VAL A 27 20.00 6.78 4.75
C VAL A 27 19.57 5.51 5.49
N LYS A 28 19.18 4.45 4.78
CA LYS A 28 18.87 3.14 5.37
C LYS A 28 20.11 2.51 5.99
N LEU A 29 21.26 2.56 5.31
CA LEU A 29 22.54 2.06 5.78
C LEU A 29 23.00 2.81 7.05
N LEU A 30 22.91 4.15 7.06
CA LEU A 30 23.26 4.99 8.21
C LEU A 30 22.34 4.73 9.41
N LYS A 31 21.03 4.55 9.19
CA LYS A 31 20.09 4.19 10.26
C LYS A 31 20.38 2.79 10.82
N MET A 32 20.72 1.84 9.96
CA MET A 32 21.13 0.49 10.38
C MET A 32 22.43 0.52 11.19
N ALA A 33 23.39 1.37 10.83
CA ALA A 33 24.61 1.58 11.60
C ALA A 33 24.32 2.18 12.99
N GLY A 34 23.39 3.13 13.10
CA GLY A 34 22.95 3.67 14.39
C GLY A 34 22.31 2.62 15.29
N ILE A 35 21.43 1.77 14.75
CA ILE A 35 20.80 0.67 15.51
C ILE A 35 21.87 -0.33 15.99
N ALA A 36 22.87 -0.63 15.17
CA ALA A 36 23.94 -1.55 15.53
C ALA A 36 24.82 -1.00 16.67
N LEU A 37 25.04 0.32 16.70
CA LEU A 37 25.77 0.97 17.79
C LEU A 37 24.97 0.92 19.10
N ASP A 38 23.69 1.28 19.05
CA ASP A 38 22.80 1.20 20.22
C ASP A 38 22.75 -0.24 20.79
N GLU A 39 22.67 -1.25 19.91
CA GLU A 39 22.68 -2.67 20.30
C GLU A 39 24.03 -3.08 20.91
N TYR A 40 25.14 -2.57 20.37
CA TYR A 40 26.49 -2.82 20.90
C TYR A 40 26.66 -2.27 22.33
N GLU A 41 26.16 -1.08 22.61
CA GLU A 41 26.17 -0.51 23.97
C GLU A 41 25.39 -1.39 24.96
N LEU A 42 24.25 -1.92 24.54
CA LEU A 42 23.44 -2.82 25.36
C LEU A 42 24.14 -4.15 25.66
N LEU A 43 25.13 -4.58 24.87
CA LEU A 43 25.91 -5.78 25.19
C LEU A 43 26.70 -5.64 26.50
N GLY A 44 26.92 -4.41 26.99
CA GLY A 44 27.46 -4.14 28.33
C GLY A 44 26.52 -4.56 29.47
N ASP A 45 25.20 -4.53 29.26
CA ASP A 45 24.19 -4.89 30.28
C ASP A 45 24.04 -6.42 30.39
N ALA A 46 24.35 -6.96 31.57
CA ALA A 46 24.19 -8.39 31.87
C ALA A 46 22.75 -8.90 31.67
N ARG A 47 21.75 -8.06 31.97
CA ARG A 47 20.33 -8.42 31.77
C ARG A 47 19.98 -8.49 30.29
N TYR A 48 20.56 -7.63 29.46
CA TYR A 48 20.39 -7.71 28.01
C TYR A 48 21.06 -8.96 27.43
N ARG A 49 22.25 -9.32 27.89
CA ARG A 49 22.90 -10.60 27.51
C ARG A 49 22.05 -11.82 27.88
N SER A 50 21.42 -11.81 29.05
CA SER A 50 20.47 -12.85 29.45
C SER A 50 19.22 -12.87 28.57
N TYR A 51 18.73 -11.70 28.17
CA TYR A 51 17.61 -11.56 27.23
C TYR A 51 17.97 -12.16 25.85
N ILE A 52 19.16 -11.89 25.31
CA ILE A 52 19.67 -12.52 24.07
C ILE A 52 19.65 -14.04 24.20
N SER A 53 20.21 -14.60 25.29
CA SER A 53 20.23 -16.05 25.52
C SER A 53 18.82 -16.65 25.58
N SER A 54 17.88 -15.93 26.19
CA SER A 54 16.48 -16.35 26.31
C SER A 54 15.76 -16.32 24.96
N ILE A 55 16.03 -15.32 24.12
CA ILE A 55 15.52 -15.24 22.74
C ILE A 55 16.10 -16.37 21.90
N ASP A 56 17.41 -16.65 21.97
CA ASP A 56 18.04 -17.74 21.22
C ASP A 56 17.43 -19.10 21.62
N LYS A 57 17.17 -19.33 22.91
CA LYS A 57 16.46 -20.52 23.39
C LYS A 57 15.01 -20.59 22.89
N ALA A 58 14.29 -19.47 22.87
CA ALA A 58 12.93 -19.42 22.35
C ALA A 58 12.89 -19.73 20.84
N LEU A 59 13.82 -19.16 20.06
CA LEU A 59 13.90 -19.33 18.61
C LEU A 59 14.18 -20.77 18.17
N LYS A 60 14.91 -21.57 18.97
CA LYS A 60 15.09 -23.01 18.71
C LYS A 60 13.78 -23.78 18.59
N ASN A 61 12.70 -23.32 19.24
CA ASN A 61 11.39 -23.99 19.13
C ASN A 61 10.78 -23.88 17.72
N PHE A 62 11.24 -22.95 16.88
CA PHE A 62 10.80 -22.83 15.47
C PHE A 62 11.55 -23.76 14.51
N GLU A 63 12.61 -24.45 14.96
CA GLU A 63 13.40 -25.35 14.11
C GLU A 63 12.80 -26.76 14.03
N TYR A 64 12.05 -27.16 15.06
CA TYR A 64 11.51 -28.51 15.23
C TYR A 64 9.98 -28.55 15.07
N THR A 65 9.38 -27.62 14.33
CA THR A 65 7.93 -27.57 14.14
C THR A 65 7.50 -28.54 13.03
N SER A 66 6.70 -29.54 13.39
CA SER A 66 6.10 -30.49 12.45
C SER A 66 4.67 -30.09 12.07
N GLU A 67 3.96 -29.45 13.00
CA GLU A 67 2.56 -29.08 12.83
C GLU A 67 2.34 -27.58 13.09
N TRP A 68 1.20 -27.07 12.61
CA TRP A 68 0.83 -25.67 12.84
C TRP A 68 0.62 -25.34 14.33
N ALA A 69 0.23 -26.31 15.15
CA ALA A 69 0.09 -26.15 16.59
C ALA A 69 1.44 -25.88 17.30
N ASP A 70 2.53 -26.42 16.75
CA ASP A 70 3.88 -26.18 17.24
C ASP A 70 4.29 -24.71 17.07
N LEU A 71 3.84 -24.07 15.98
CA LEU A 71 4.07 -22.64 15.74
C LEU A 71 3.36 -21.78 16.80
N ILE A 72 2.12 -22.11 17.18
CA ILE A 72 1.39 -21.41 18.25
C ILE A 72 2.17 -21.52 19.58
N SER A 73 2.66 -22.72 19.89
CA SER A 73 3.45 -22.97 21.09
C SER A 73 4.79 -22.21 21.08
N ALA A 74 5.49 -22.20 19.94
CA ALA A 74 6.74 -21.49 19.75
C ALA A 74 6.55 -19.97 19.88
N LEU A 75 5.52 -19.41 19.25
CA LEU A 75 5.11 -18.01 19.41
C LEU A 75 4.76 -17.68 20.86
N GLY A 76 4.02 -18.57 21.55
CA GLY A 76 3.68 -18.39 22.96
C GLY A 76 4.92 -18.32 23.87
N LYS A 77 5.92 -19.17 23.64
CA LYS A 77 7.21 -19.11 24.36
C LYS A 77 7.95 -17.81 24.05
N LEU A 78 7.98 -17.39 22.79
CA LEU A 78 8.59 -16.13 22.38
C LEU A 78 7.90 -14.91 23.03
N ASN A 79 6.58 -14.87 23.06
CA ASN A 79 5.81 -13.79 23.70
C ASN A 79 6.15 -13.63 25.18
N LYS A 80 6.31 -14.73 25.93
CA LYS A 80 6.72 -14.69 27.34
C LYS A 80 8.10 -14.04 27.53
N VAL A 81 9.06 -14.37 26.66
CA VAL A 81 10.40 -13.79 26.69
C VAL A 81 10.38 -12.30 26.33
N LEU A 82 9.60 -11.90 25.32
CA LEU A 82 9.43 -10.49 24.94
C LEU A 82 8.77 -9.67 26.06
N LEU A 83 7.67 -10.18 26.64
CA LEU A 83 6.91 -9.49 27.69
C LEU A 83 7.70 -9.29 28.98
N SER A 84 8.58 -10.23 29.33
CA SER A 84 9.49 -10.09 30.49
C SER A 84 10.61 -9.06 30.27
N ASN A 85 10.78 -8.56 29.05
CA ASN A 85 11.90 -7.70 28.64
C ASN A 85 11.46 -6.41 27.92
N VAL A 86 10.20 -5.98 28.10
CA VAL A 86 9.59 -4.80 27.44
C VAL A 86 10.32 -3.47 27.65
N LYS A 87 11.19 -3.38 28.66
CA LYS A 87 12.04 -2.21 28.92
C LYS A 87 13.08 -1.95 27.83
N TYR A 88 13.42 -2.97 27.02
CA TYR A 88 14.40 -2.84 25.94
C TYR A 88 13.69 -2.50 24.63
N SER A 89 14.04 -1.36 24.04
CA SER A 89 13.54 -0.92 22.74
C SER A 89 14.27 -1.56 21.55
N ILE A 90 15.30 -2.39 21.81
CA ILE A 90 16.05 -3.16 20.80
C ILE A 90 15.81 -4.64 21.05
N ILE A 91 15.10 -5.27 20.13
CA ILE A 91 14.79 -6.70 20.19
C ILE A 91 16.00 -7.50 19.64
N PRO A 92 16.60 -8.39 20.46
CA PRO A 92 17.62 -9.31 20.00
C PRO A 92 17.13 -10.15 18.83
N ARG A 93 18.00 -10.44 17.85
CA ARG A 93 17.66 -11.32 16.71
C ARG A 93 16.41 -10.88 15.94
N ARG A 94 16.09 -9.57 15.93
CA ARG A 94 14.89 -9.01 15.26
C ARG A 94 14.68 -9.49 13.82
N ILE A 95 15.75 -9.68 13.05
CA ILE A 95 15.70 -10.20 11.68
C ILE A 95 15.22 -11.65 11.63
N THR A 96 15.74 -12.50 12.53
CA THR A 96 15.34 -13.91 12.61
C THR A 96 13.90 -14.01 13.10
N ILE A 97 13.54 -13.23 14.13
CA ILE A 97 12.16 -13.17 14.63
C ILE A 97 11.21 -12.73 13.52
N SER A 98 11.52 -11.66 12.78
CA SER A 98 10.64 -11.15 11.75
C SER A 98 10.46 -12.14 10.59
N LYS A 99 11.51 -12.87 10.21
CA LYS A 99 11.41 -13.99 9.25
C LYS A 99 10.47 -15.09 9.73
N ARG A 100 10.56 -15.50 11.01
CA ARG A 100 9.65 -16.50 11.59
C ARG A 100 8.22 -15.98 11.65
N LEU A 101 8.01 -14.72 12.02
CA LEU A 101 6.69 -14.10 12.00
C LEU A 101 6.11 -14.04 10.59
N ALA A 102 6.90 -13.71 9.57
CA ALA A 102 6.45 -13.72 8.19
C ALA A 102 6.02 -15.13 7.73
N GLN A 103 6.76 -16.18 8.12
CA GLN A 103 6.36 -17.57 7.88
C GLN A 103 5.01 -17.89 8.54
N CYS A 104 4.82 -17.46 9.78
CA CYS A 104 3.55 -17.63 10.50
C CYS A 104 2.37 -16.90 9.84
N MET A 105 2.59 -15.95 8.94
CA MET A 105 1.55 -15.24 8.18
C MET A 105 1.24 -15.87 6.81
N HIS A 106 1.77 -17.06 6.51
CA HIS A 106 1.48 -17.74 5.26
C HIS A 106 -0.03 -18.05 5.13
N PRO A 107 -0.67 -17.81 3.96
CA PRO A 107 -2.11 -18.02 3.77
C PRO A 107 -2.61 -19.44 4.04
N ALA A 108 -1.75 -20.44 3.84
CA ALA A 108 -2.08 -21.85 4.10
C ALA A 108 -2.15 -22.23 5.59
N LEU A 109 -1.73 -21.33 6.49
CA LEU A 109 -1.76 -21.58 7.93
C LEU A 109 -3.13 -21.19 8.54
N PRO A 110 -3.58 -21.87 9.60
CA PRO A 110 -4.86 -21.59 10.21
C PRO A 110 -4.88 -20.27 10.97
N SER A 111 -6.08 -19.70 11.14
CA SER A 111 -6.30 -18.40 11.79
C SER A 111 -5.69 -18.30 13.19
N GLY A 112 -5.65 -19.40 13.95
CA GLY A 112 -5.01 -19.44 15.26
C GLY A 112 -3.52 -19.07 15.24
N VAL A 113 -2.79 -19.49 14.19
CA VAL A 113 -1.37 -19.12 14.01
C VAL A 113 -1.25 -17.63 13.67
N HIS A 114 -2.10 -17.13 12.76
CA HIS A 114 -2.12 -15.71 12.39
C HIS A 114 -2.40 -14.82 13.61
N LEU A 115 -3.46 -15.11 14.38
CA LEU A 115 -3.82 -14.36 15.58
C LEU A 115 -2.68 -14.35 16.60
N LYS A 116 -2.04 -15.50 16.83
CA LYS A 116 -0.92 -15.58 17.77
C LYS A 116 0.30 -14.80 17.29
N ALA A 117 0.57 -14.78 15.99
CA ALA A 117 1.65 -14.00 15.41
C ALA A 117 1.34 -12.49 15.45
N LEU A 118 0.09 -12.07 15.26
CA LEU A 118 -0.33 -10.67 15.42
C LEU A 118 -0.13 -10.18 16.86
N GLU A 119 -0.40 -11.03 17.87
CA GLU A 119 -0.06 -10.74 19.27
C GLU A 119 1.45 -10.53 19.45
N THR A 120 2.29 -11.35 18.82
CA THR A 120 3.75 -11.16 18.86
C THR A 120 4.18 -9.84 18.21
N TYR A 121 3.59 -9.48 17.06
CA TYR A 121 3.83 -8.18 16.42
C TYR A 121 3.45 -7.02 17.34
N ASP A 122 2.29 -7.08 17.99
CA ASP A 122 1.83 -6.05 18.93
C ASP A 122 2.81 -5.84 20.10
N ILE A 123 3.28 -6.94 20.71
CA ILE A 123 4.27 -6.89 21.80
C ILE A 123 5.56 -6.22 21.33
N ILE A 124 6.06 -6.62 20.16
CA ILE A 124 7.28 -6.04 19.57
C ILE A 124 7.09 -4.54 19.32
N PHE A 125 6.01 -4.15 18.66
CA PHE A 125 5.78 -2.75 18.29
C PHE A 125 5.58 -1.85 19.50
N LYS A 126 4.91 -2.33 20.55
CA LYS A 126 4.82 -1.64 21.86
C LYS A 126 6.18 -1.46 22.51
N SER A 127 7.07 -2.46 22.42
CA SER A 127 8.39 -2.42 23.04
C SER A 127 9.36 -1.48 22.32
N ILE A 128 9.38 -1.50 20.98
CA ILE A 128 10.32 -0.69 20.18
C ILE A 128 9.82 0.75 19.95
N GLY A 129 8.51 0.97 20.03
CA GLY A 129 7.87 2.26 19.81
C GLY A 129 7.90 2.76 18.34
N PRO A 130 7.16 3.85 18.05
CA PRO A 130 6.93 4.31 16.67
C PRO A 130 8.21 4.80 15.98
N THR A 131 9.16 5.38 16.74
CA THR A 131 10.42 5.86 16.17
C THR A 131 11.24 4.71 15.60
N ARG A 132 11.45 3.63 16.36
CA ARG A 132 12.21 2.47 15.89
C ARG A 132 11.43 1.69 14.85
N LEU A 133 10.12 1.50 15.05
CA LEU A 133 9.27 0.84 14.06
C LEU A 133 9.38 1.50 12.67
N SER A 134 9.44 2.83 12.59
CA SER A 134 9.62 3.51 11.31
C SER A 134 10.95 3.21 10.60
N GLN A 135 11.99 2.88 11.37
CA GLN A 135 13.32 2.52 10.84
C GLN A 135 13.38 1.04 10.43
N GLU A 136 12.64 0.20 11.13
CA GLU A 136 12.64 -1.26 10.97
C GLU A 136 11.39 -1.79 10.23
N LEU A 137 10.55 -0.90 9.71
CA LEU A 137 9.28 -1.28 9.08
C LEU A 137 9.46 -2.36 8.01
N PHE A 138 10.53 -2.26 7.23
CA PHE A 138 10.82 -3.19 6.14
C PHE A 138 11.00 -4.64 6.62
N ILE A 139 11.55 -4.88 7.82
CA ILE A 139 11.77 -6.24 8.31
C ILE A 139 10.48 -6.90 8.80
N TYR A 140 9.51 -6.10 9.24
CA TYR A 140 8.22 -6.57 9.76
C TYR A 140 7.10 -6.56 8.70
N SER A 141 7.25 -5.80 7.62
CA SER A 141 6.23 -5.64 6.58
C SER A 141 5.94 -6.91 5.77
N ALA A 142 6.93 -7.79 5.60
CA ALA A 142 6.85 -8.93 4.69
C ALA A 142 5.72 -9.91 5.02
N GLY A 143 5.41 -10.10 6.30
CA GLY A 143 4.29 -10.94 6.74
C GLY A 143 2.96 -10.21 6.83
N LEU A 144 2.97 -8.95 7.26
CA LEU A 144 1.74 -8.21 7.56
C LEU A 144 1.00 -7.78 6.29
N PHE A 145 1.71 -7.17 5.34
CA PHE A 145 1.08 -6.55 4.17
C PHE A 145 0.26 -7.53 3.32
N PRO A 146 0.78 -8.70 2.92
CA PRO A 146 0.04 -9.62 2.04
C PRO A 146 -1.08 -10.40 2.76
N LEU A 147 -1.17 -10.33 4.10
CA LEU A 147 -2.08 -11.18 4.86
C LEU A 147 -3.55 -10.79 4.66
N LEU A 148 -3.86 -9.48 4.54
CA LEU A 148 -5.24 -9.00 4.65
C LEU A 148 -6.19 -9.61 3.61
N GLY A 149 -5.77 -9.70 2.35
CA GLY A 149 -6.59 -10.29 1.28
C GLY A 149 -6.90 -11.77 1.51
N ASN A 150 -5.95 -12.52 2.07
CA ASN A 150 -6.05 -13.97 2.25
C ASN A 150 -6.46 -14.41 3.67
N ALA A 151 -6.62 -13.46 4.59
CA ALA A 151 -6.89 -13.75 5.99
C ALA A 151 -8.33 -14.21 6.20
N ALA A 152 -8.51 -15.15 7.13
CA ALA A 152 -9.82 -15.55 7.61
C ALA A 152 -10.59 -14.36 8.22
N MET A 153 -11.93 -14.41 8.15
CA MET A 153 -12.82 -13.32 8.57
C MET A 153 -12.57 -12.83 10.01
N ASN A 154 -12.18 -13.71 10.92
CA ASN A 154 -11.87 -13.38 12.31
C ASN A 154 -10.47 -12.75 12.50
N VAL A 155 -9.54 -12.93 11.56
CA VAL A 155 -8.17 -12.38 11.61
C VAL A 155 -8.14 -10.95 11.07
N ARG A 156 -8.97 -10.68 10.05
CA ARG A 156 -9.03 -9.38 9.35
C ARG A 156 -9.20 -8.19 10.32
N PRO A 157 -10.12 -8.18 11.30
CA PRO A 157 -10.23 -7.10 12.28
C PRO A 157 -8.97 -6.94 13.14
N SER A 158 -8.39 -8.04 13.64
CA SER A 158 -7.17 -7.98 14.46
C SER A 158 -5.98 -7.42 13.68
N LEU A 159 -5.85 -7.75 12.39
CA LEU A 159 -4.82 -7.18 11.52
C LEU A 159 -5.05 -5.67 11.30
N LEU A 160 -6.30 -5.24 11.10
CA LEU A 160 -6.62 -3.82 10.97
C LEU A 160 -6.25 -3.05 12.24
N THR A 161 -6.53 -3.61 13.43
CA THR A 161 -6.12 -3.02 14.71
C THR A 161 -4.61 -2.84 14.82
N ILE A 162 -3.80 -3.76 14.28
CA ILE A 162 -2.33 -3.60 14.24
C ILE A 162 -1.95 -2.37 13.41
N TYR A 163 -2.57 -2.17 12.24
CA TYR A 163 -2.30 -1.01 11.40
C TYR A 163 -2.76 0.30 12.07
N GLU A 164 -3.94 0.31 12.66
CA GLU A 164 -4.46 1.48 13.38
C GLU A 164 -3.58 1.86 14.56
N THR A 165 -3.17 0.88 15.37
CA THR A 165 -2.40 1.10 16.60
C THR A 165 -0.95 1.47 16.31
N HIS A 166 -0.32 0.85 15.30
CA HIS A 166 1.13 0.92 15.12
C HIS A 166 1.57 1.65 13.86
N PHE A 167 0.73 1.71 12.81
CA PHE A 167 1.11 2.30 11.52
C PHE A 167 0.58 3.73 11.36
N VAL A 168 -0.64 4.01 11.83
CA VAL A 168 -1.17 5.40 11.87
C VAL A 168 -0.23 6.35 12.59
N PRO A 169 0.32 6.02 13.80
CA PRO A 169 1.19 6.94 14.52
C PRO A 169 2.54 7.20 13.86
N LEU A 170 2.94 6.40 12.85
CA LEU A 170 4.18 6.64 12.11
C LEU A 170 4.11 7.93 11.29
N GLY A 171 2.92 8.39 10.94
CA GLY A 171 2.77 9.63 10.20
C GLY A 171 3.46 9.55 8.83
N VAL A 172 4.06 10.67 8.44
CA VAL A 172 4.90 10.79 7.23
C VAL A 172 6.10 9.83 7.21
N LYS A 173 6.48 9.21 8.34
CA LYS A 173 7.58 8.23 8.38
C LYS A 173 7.21 6.90 7.71
N LEU A 174 5.93 6.65 7.44
CA LEU A 174 5.46 5.47 6.69
C LEU A 174 5.70 5.57 5.17
N ARG A 175 5.93 6.78 4.65
CA ARG A 175 6.06 7.04 3.20
C ARG A 175 6.99 6.07 2.45
N PRO A 176 8.18 5.69 2.95
CA PRO A 176 9.06 4.74 2.24
C PRO A 176 8.45 3.35 2.04
N GLY A 177 7.54 2.92 2.92
CA GLY A 177 6.86 1.64 2.84
C GLY A 177 5.47 1.69 2.21
N LEU A 178 5.00 2.88 1.81
CA LEU A 178 3.59 3.07 1.42
C LEU A 178 3.19 2.26 0.19
N ASN A 179 4.03 2.19 -0.84
CA ASN A 179 3.71 1.39 -2.04
C ASN A 179 3.51 -0.09 -1.69
N GLY A 180 4.41 -0.65 -0.89
CA GLY A 180 4.28 -2.04 -0.42
C GLY A 180 3.04 -2.25 0.44
N PHE A 181 2.72 -1.27 1.29
CA PHE A 181 1.50 -1.29 2.11
C PHE A 181 0.25 -1.29 1.23
N LEU A 182 0.14 -0.36 0.27
CA LEU A 182 -0.99 -0.28 -0.65
C LEU A 182 -1.17 -1.57 -1.45
N ILE A 183 -0.09 -2.12 -2.02
CA ILE A 183 -0.13 -3.37 -2.79
C ILE A 183 -0.63 -4.54 -1.93
N GLY A 184 -0.19 -4.65 -0.68
CA GLY A 184 -0.62 -5.76 0.19
C GLY A 184 -2.03 -5.61 0.74
N VAL A 185 -2.45 -4.38 1.05
CA VAL A 185 -3.66 -4.12 1.86
C VAL A 185 -4.88 -3.78 0.99
N LEU A 186 -4.71 -3.11 -0.17
CA LEU A 186 -5.83 -2.79 -1.06
C LEU A 186 -6.63 -4.01 -1.54
N PRO A 187 -6.03 -5.19 -1.78
CA PRO A 187 -6.81 -6.39 -2.05
C PRO A 187 -7.86 -6.71 -0.98
N GLY A 188 -7.72 -6.23 0.25
CA GLY A 188 -8.75 -6.41 1.30
C GLY A 188 -10.05 -5.64 1.07
N LEU A 189 -10.12 -4.73 0.09
CA LEU A 189 -11.32 -3.99 -0.30
C LEU A 189 -12.25 -4.78 -1.24
N GLU A 190 -12.22 -6.12 -1.17
CA GLU A 190 -13.11 -6.98 -1.97
C GLU A 190 -14.58 -6.70 -1.65
N GLU A 191 -15.42 -6.72 -2.70
CA GLU A 191 -16.87 -6.57 -2.55
C GLU A 191 -17.44 -7.66 -1.61
N GLY A 192 -18.30 -7.25 -0.68
CA GLY A 192 -18.92 -8.16 0.30
C GLY A 192 -18.06 -8.43 1.55
N SER A 193 -16.85 -7.88 1.65
CA SER A 193 -16.04 -7.96 2.86
C SER A 193 -16.70 -7.21 4.03
N SER A 194 -16.83 -7.87 5.18
CA SER A 194 -17.46 -7.29 6.38
C SER A 194 -16.68 -6.09 6.94
N ILE A 195 -15.39 -5.98 6.63
CA ILE A 195 -14.49 -4.91 7.10
C ILE A 195 -14.28 -3.81 6.04
N MET A 196 -14.99 -3.87 4.91
CA MET A 196 -14.75 -2.96 3.78
C MET A 196 -14.96 -1.49 4.18
N LYS A 197 -16.00 -1.19 4.98
CA LYS A 197 -16.30 0.18 5.41
C LYS A 197 -15.21 0.74 6.31
N GLU A 198 -14.74 -0.08 7.24
CA GLU A 198 -13.65 0.22 8.17
C GLU A 198 -12.36 0.46 7.39
N LEU A 199 -12.02 -0.40 6.42
CA LEU A 199 -10.84 -0.21 5.56
C LEU A 199 -10.93 1.06 4.72
N ILE A 200 -12.08 1.40 4.15
CA ILE A 200 -12.27 2.66 3.41
C ILE A 200 -12.00 3.86 4.31
N ASN A 201 -12.55 3.87 5.52
CA ASN A 201 -12.33 4.94 6.49
C ASN A 201 -10.86 5.02 6.93
N PHE A 202 -10.24 3.87 7.15
CA PHE A 202 -8.82 3.76 7.44
C PHE A 202 -7.95 4.35 6.31
N PHE A 203 -8.22 4.03 5.04
CA PHE A 203 -7.48 4.61 3.91
C PHE A 203 -7.70 6.12 3.76
N LYS A 204 -8.90 6.64 4.06
CA LYS A 204 -9.18 8.09 4.10
C LYS A 204 -8.36 8.79 5.18
N LEU A 205 -8.25 8.18 6.36
CA LEU A 205 -7.39 8.66 7.44
C LEU A 205 -5.92 8.67 7.00
N PHE A 206 -5.44 7.57 6.40
CA PHE A 206 -4.09 7.45 5.85
C PHE A 206 -3.78 8.52 4.81
N ALA A 207 -4.68 8.76 3.87
CA ALA A 207 -4.52 9.79 2.85
C ALA A 207 -4.34 11.18 3.47
N THR A 208 -5.09 11.48 4.53
CA THR A 208 -4.97 12.75 5.26
C THR A 208 -3.64 12.84 6.00
N MET A 209 -3.27 11.79 6.72
CA MET A 209 -2.03 11.70 7.51
C MET A 209 -0.76 11.81 6.64
N LEU A 210 -0.75 11.21 5.45
CA LEU A 210 0.44 11.14 4.58
C LEU A 210 0.60 12.37 3.66
N LYS A 211 -0.31 13.34 3.74
CA LYS A 211 -0.65 14.33 2.70
C LYS A 211 -1.30 13.66 1.49
N LYS A 212 -2.52 14.13 1.14
CA LYS A 212 -3.37 13.50 0.12
C LYS A 212 -2.66 13.33 -1.22
N SER A 213 -2.00 14.36 -1.73
CA SER A 213 -1.30 14.29 -3.02
C SER A 213 -0.23 13.20 -3.06
N PHE A 214 0.55 13.04 -1.98
CA PHE A 214 1.54 11.95 -1.88
C PHE A 214 0.87 10.57 -1.87
N PHE A 215 -0.21 10.41 -1.11
CA PHE A 215 -0.97 9.16 -1.05
C PHE A 215 -1.50 8.75 -2.43
N TYR A 216 -2.13 9.68 -3.17
CA TYR A 216 -2.62 9.40 -4.52
C TYR A 216 -1.49 9.20 -5.53
N GLY A 217 -0.35 9.90 -5.39
CA GLY A 217 0.84 9.63 -6.19
C GLY A 217 1.33 8.18 -6.04
N CYS A 218 1.38 7.67 -4.81
CA CYS A 218 1.67 6.26 -4.55
C CYS A 218 0.58 5.31 -5.09
N MET A 219 -0.69 5.68 -4.94
CA MET A 219 -1.82 4.93 -5.48
C MET A 219 -1.70 4.73 -6.99
N TRP A 220 -1.38 5.79 -7.75
CA TRP A 220 -1.20 5.72 -9.19
C TRP A 220 0.00 4.86 -9.61
N LYS A 221 1.11 4.92 -8.88
CA LYS A 221 2.25 4.01 -9.09
C LYS A 221 1.84 2.53 -8.90
N CYS A 222 1.03 2.25 -7.88
CA CYS A 222 0.50 0.91 -7.64
C CYS A 222 -0.45 0.45 -8.76
N ILE A 223 -1.37 1.30 -9.21
CA ILE A 223 -2.29 1.06 -10.32
C ILE A 223 -1.53 0.76 -11.61
N LEU A 224 -0.54 1.59 -11.95
CA LEU A 224 0.28 1.43 -13.15
C LEU A 224 0.97 0.06 -13.17
N SER A 225 1.61 -0.30 -12.05
CA SER A 225 2.54 -1.43 -11.99
C SER A 225 1.88 -2.78 -11.67
N ASN A 226 0.67 -2.82 -11.08
CA ASN A 226 0.08 -4.05 -10.53
C ASN A 226 -1.38 -4.27 -10.98
N PRO A 227 -1.65 -5.17 -11.94
CA PRO A 227 -3.00 -5.45 -12.43
C PRO A 227 -4.00 -5.87 -11.34
N THR A 228 -3.57 -6.70 -10.39
CA THR A 228 -4.41 -7.20 -9.28
C THR A 228 -4.89 -6.10 -8.33
N ILE A 229 -4.21 -4.95 -8.31
CA ILE A 229 -4.50 -3.82 -7.42
C ILE A 229 -5.38 -2.76 -8.10
N ARG A 230 -5.43 -2.74 -9.44
CA ARG A 230 -6.13 -1.69 -10.20
C ARG A 230 -7.60 -1.56 -9.81
N LEU A 231 -8.33 -2.67 -9.73
CA LEU A 231 -9.75 -2.64 -9.38
C LEU A 231 -10.00 -2.03 -7.98
N PRO A 232 -9.45 -2.57 -6.87
CA PRO A 232 -9.69 -2.01 -5.55
C PRO A 232 -9.16 -0.58 -5.40
N ALA A 233 -8.03 -0.25 -6.05
CA ALA A 233 -7.46 1.09 -6.03
C ALA A 233 -8.36 2.13 -6.72
N VAL A 234 -8.77 1.88 -7.97
CA VAL A 234 -9.64 2.80 -8.72
C VAL A 234 -11.01 2.92 -8.06
N SER A 235 -11.57 1.80 -7.56
CA SER A 235 -12.81 1.79 -6.80
C SER A 235 -12.73 2.66 -5.52
N PHE A 236 -11.60 2.59 -4.82
CA PHE A 236 -11.35 3.46 -3.67
C PHE A 236 -11.28 4.94 -4.08
N ILE A 237 -10.60 5.28 -5.18
CA ILE A 237 -10.53 6.67 -5.69
C ILE A 237 -11.95 7.22 -5.94
N ILE A 238 -12.79 6.45 -6.65
CA ILE A 238 -14.19 6.84 -6.94
C ILE A 238 -15.00 7.01 -5.65
N THR A 239 -14.80 6.13 -4.67
CA THR A 239 -15.51 6.16 -3.39
C THR A 239 -15.07 7.32 -2.50
N HIS A 240 -13.80 7.75 -2.62
CA HIS A 240 -13.26 8.87 -1.86
C HIS A 240 -13.49 10.22 -2.58
N TYR A 241 -13.76 10.21 -3.89
CA TYR A 241 -14.10 11.41 -4.65
C TYR A 241 -15.32 12.11 -4.06
N ASN A 242 -15.20 13.40 -3.76
CA ASN A 242 -16.32 14.17 -3.23
C ASN A 242 -17.13 14.75 -4.39
N ARG A 243 -18.28 14.12 -4.68
CA ARG A 243 -19.21 14.56 -5.73
C ARG A 243 -19.82 15.94 -5.49
N LYS A 244 -19.66 16.55 -4.31
CA LYS A 244 -20.16 17.90 -4.02
C LYS A 244 -19.16 19.00 -4.36
N LEU A 245 -17.91 18.64 -4.63
CA LEU A 245 -16.83 19.56 -4.94
C LEU A 245 -16.49 19.47 -6.43
N CYS A 246 -16.00 20.57 -7.00
CA CYS A 246 -15.41 20.54 -8.34
C CYS A 246 -14.07 19.80 -8.31
N MET A 247 -13.52 19.46 -9.47
CA MET A 247 -12.21 18.81 -9.56
C MET A 247 -11.06 19.74 -9.08
N GLU A 248 -11.22 21.06 -9.24
CA GLU A 248 -10.23 22.06 -8.81
C GLU A 248 -10.00 22.06 -7.29
N ASP A 249 -11.06 21.81 -6.52
CA ASP A 249 -11.00 21.69 -5.05
C ASP A 249 -10.39 20.35 -4.57
N GLN A 250 -10.17 19.41 -5.48
CA GLN A 250 -9.67 18.07 -5.18
C GLN A 250 -8.56 17.59 -6.11
N LEU A 251 -7.73 18.52 -6.62
CA LEU A 251 -6.56 18.25 -7.47
C LEU A 251 -5.56 17.27 -6.84
N PHE A 252 -5.60 17.08 -5.51
CA PHE A 252 -4.79 16.07 -4.83
C PHE A 252 -5.01 14.64 -5.38
N ILE A 253 -6.13 14.37 -6.07
CA ILE A 253 -6.42 13.07 -6.71
C ILE A 253 -5.47 12.80 -7.88
N ILE A 254 -4.96 13.83 -8.56
CA ILE A 254 -3.93 13.69 -9.61
C ILE A 254 -2.65 13.10 -9.02
N GLY A 255 -2.41 13.35 -7.73
CA GLY A 255 -1.24 12.87 -7.01
C GLY A 255 -0.06 13.83 -7.12
N THR A 256 1.16 13.28 -7.19
CA THR A 256 2.41 14.05 -7.26
C THR A 256 3.02 14.13 -8.66
N ASP A 257 2.55 13.28 -9.58
CA ASP A 257 3.10 13.16 -10.92
C ASP A 257 1.95 12.84 -11.90
N ILE A 258 1.70 13.77 -12.81
CA ILE A 258 0.58 13.67 -13.76
C ILE A 258 0.83 12.57 -14.78
N ASP A 259 2.08 12.36 -15.20
CA ASP A 259 2.45 11.34 -16.19
C ASP A 259 2.14 9.94 -15.65
N THR A 260 2.55 9.64 -14.40
CA THR A 260 2.21 8.39 -13.73
C THR A 260 0.68 8.19 -13.63
N MET A 261 -0.07 9.25 -13.33
CA MET A 261 -1.53 9.18 -13.22
C MET A 261 -2.17 8.86 -14.58
N VAL A 262 -1.77 9.56 -15.64
CA VAL A 262 -2.25 9.36 -17.01
C VAL A 262 -1.93 7.94 -17.50
N GLN A 263 -0.71 7.47 -17.28
CA GLN A 263 -0.31 6.09 -17.63
C GLN A 263 -1.10 5.06 -16.80
N GLY A 264 -1.33 5.32 -15.52
CA GLY A 264 -2.16 4.48 -14.65
C GLY A 264 -3.61 4.37 -15.14
N LEU A 265 -4.20 5.47 -15.60
CA LEU A 265 -5.51 5.47 -16.24
C LEU A 265 -5.51 4.69 -17.56
N CYS A 266 -4.53 4.95 -18.44
CA CYS A 266 -4.42 4.29 -19.74
C CYS A 266 -4.31 2.76 -19.58
N THR A 267 -3.44 2.30 -18.68
CA THR A 267 -3.27 0.87 -18.39
C THR A 267 -4.51 0.25 -17.75
N SER A 268 -5.30 1.01 -16.97
CA SER A 268 -6.58 0.54 -16.42
C SER A 268 -7.67 0.42 -17.50
N LEU A 269 -7.71 1.33 -18.47
CA LEU A 269 -8.64 1.27 -19.61
C LEU A 269 -8.32 0.10 -20.56
N GLN A 270 -7.05 -0.26 -20.65
CA GLN A 270 -6.55 -1.38 -21.46
C GLN A 270 -6.46 -2.70 -20.69
N ASP A 271 -6.95 -2.75 -19.44
CA ASP A 271 -6.82 -3.93 -18.58
C ASP A 271 -7.53 -5.16 -19.15
N ASN A 272 -7.13 -6.37 -18.73
CA ASN A 272 -7.78 -7.60 -19.12
C ASN A 272 -9.16 -7.78 -18.47
N SER A 273 -9.37 -7.19 -17.30
CA SER A 273 -10.62 -7.25 -16.55
C SER A 273 -11.59 -6.16 -16.98
N VAL A 274 -12.77 -6.57 -17.44
CA VAL A 274 -13.89 -5.67 -17.77
C VAL A 274 -14.29 -4.81 -16.56
N LEU A 275 -14.16 -5.33 -15.34
CA LEU A 275 -14.46 -4.56 -14.12
C LEU A 275 -13.49 -3.39 -13.91
N VAL A 276 -12.20 -3.60 -14.20
CA VAL A 276 -11.19 -2.52 -14.11
C VAL A 276 -11.48 -1.46 -15.17
N GLN A 277 -11.73 -1.86 -16.41
CA GLN A 277 -12.07 -0.94 -17.49
C GLN A 277 -13.32 -0.12 -17.18
N ARG A 278 -14.36 -0.77 -16.63
CA ARG A 278 -15.59 -0.12 -16.18
C ARG A 278 -15.31 0.93 -15.11
N CYS A 279 -14.56 0.57 -14.05
CA CYS A 279 -14.20 1.51 -13.00
C CYS A 279 -13.35 2.67 -13.53
N ALA A 280 -12.42 2.42 -14.44
CA ALA A 280 -11.63 3.49 -15.05
C ALA A 280 -12.51 4.49 -15.83
N LEU A 281 -13.47 4.00 -16.63
CA LEU A 281 -14.44 4.86 -17.32
C LEU A 281 -15.35 5.62 -16.36
N ASP A 282 -15.79 5.00 -15.26
CA ASP A 282 -16.57 5.67 -14.21
C ASP A 282 -15.75 6.80 -13.54
N LEU A 283 -14.44 6.61 -13.35
CA LEU A 283 -13.55 7.66 -12.84
C LEU A 283 -13.36 8.80 -13.85
N LEU A 284 -13.23 8.50 -15.15
CA LEU A 284 -13.14 9.50 -16.20
C LEU A 284 -14.41 10.36 -16.27
N LEU A 285 -15.58 9.74 -16.22
CA LEU A 285 -16.88 10.44 -16.14
C LEU A 285 -16.96 11.37 -14.94
N LEU A 286 -16.38 10.97 -13.81
CA LEU A 286 -16.51 11.67 -12.55
C LEU A 286 -15.52 12.84 -12.39
N GLY A 287 -14.24 12.62 -12.70
CA GLY A 287 -13.16 13.56 -12.38
C GLY A 287 -12.41 14.12 -13.58
N PHE A 288 -12.51 13.48 -14.74
CA PHE A 288 -11.76 13.87 -15.95
C PHE A 288 -12.63 13.87 -17.21
N PRO A 289 -13.72 14.68 -17.28
CA PRO A 289 -14.52 14.80 -18.51
C PRO A 289 -13.65 15.16 -19.73
N VAL A 290 -14.07 14.76 -20.94
CA VAL A 290 -13.29 15.04 -22.16
C VAL A 290 -13.06 16.54 -22.40
N HIS A 291 -14.03 17.37 -22.04
CA HIS A 291 -13.97 18.83 -22.20
C HIS A 291 -13.32 19.54 -21.01
N SER A 292 -12.67 18.78 -20.13
CA SER A 292 -12.10 19.29 -18.89
C SER A 292 -10.70 19.86 -19.14
N ASN A 293 -10.40 21.03 -18.56
CA ASN A 293 -9.12 21.72 -18.73
C ASN A 293 -8.04 21.29 -17.72
N GLN A 294 -8.32 20.25 -16.92
CA GLN A 294 -7.42 19.74 -15.88
C GLN A 294 -6.24 18.96 -16.45
N LEU A 295 -6.39 18.40 -17.67
CA LEU A 295 -5.33 17.68 -18.38
C LEU A 295 -4.90 18.48 -19.60
N LEU A 296 -3.61 18.40 -19.94
CA LEU A 296 -3.12 18.93 -21.20
C LEU A 296 -3.73 18.15 -22.37
N SER A 297 -3.80 18.78 -23.54
CA SER A 297 -4.32 18.12 -24.74
C SER A 297 -3.54 16.85 -25.11
N SER A 298 -2.21 16.84 -24.89
CA SER A 298 -1.38 15.65 -25.07
C SER A 298 -1.82 14.47 -24.20
N ASP A 299 -2.15 14.75 -22.95
CA ASP A 299 -2.50 13.74 -21.94
C ASP A 299 -3.90 13.20 -22.22
N MET A 300 -4.84 14.10 -22.57
CA MET A 300 -6.19 13.71 -22.95
C MET A 300 -6.20 12.87 -24.23
N VAL A 301 -5.32 13.14 -25.19
CA VAL A 301 -5.16 12.29 -26.38
C VAL A 301 -4.71 10.87 -26.00
N GLN A 302 -3.78 10.72 -25.06
CA GLN A 302 -3.36 9.38 -24.59
C GLN A 302 -4.50 8.63 -23.90
N VAL A 303 -5.23 9.32 -23.01
CA VAL A 303 -6.39 8.74 -22.30
C VAL A 303 -7.49 8.35 -23.28
N ALA A 304 -7.85 9.24 -24.21
CA ALA A 304 -8.86 8.98 -25.23
C ALA A 304 -8.47 7.83 -26.16
N THR A 305 -7.21 7.78 -26.61
CA THR A 305 -6.69 6.67 -27.43
C THR A 305 -6.83 5.35 -26.69
N SER A 306 -6.47 5.31 -25.40
CA SER A 306 -6.60 4.12 -24.56
C SER A 306 -8.07 3.74 -24.32
N ALA A 307 -8.94 4.72 -24.09
CA ALA A 307 -10.37 4.51 -23.88
C ALA A 307 -11.06 3.95 -25.14
N LEU A 308 -10.67 4.39 -26.34
CA LEU A 308 -11.24 3.89 -27.60
C LEU A 308 -10.95 2.39 -27.84
N THR A 309 -9.85 1.85 -27.30
CA THR A 309 -9.54 0.42 -27.39
C THR A 309 -10.61 -0.46 -26.75
N VAL A 310 -11.38 0.09 -25.82
CA VAL A 310 -12.48 -0.60 -25.13
C VAL A 310 -13.58 -1.05 -26.09
N ILE A 311 -13.79 -0.34 -27.21
CA ILE A 311 -14.78 -0.71 -28.25
C ILE A 311 -14.52 -2.11 -28.80
N LEU A 312 -13.24 -2.51 -28.87
CA LEU A 312 -12.82 -3.82 -29.38
C LEU A 312 -13.30 -4.98 -28.49
N ARG A 313 -13.65 -4.72 -27.22
CA ARG A 313 -14.20 -5.73 -26.29
C ARG A 313 -15.63 -6.14 -26.64
N ARG A 314 -16.35 -5.34 -27.43
CA ARG A 314 -17.78 -5.55 -27.78
C ARG A 314 -18.68 -5.69 -26.55
N ASP A 315 -18.30 -5.07 -25.43
CA ASP A 315 -19.10 -5.04 -24.20
C ASP A 315 -20.00 -3.80 -24.18
N MET A 316 -21.31 -4.03 -24.11
CA MET A 316 -22.29 -2.93 -24.15
C MET A 316 -22.25 -2.01 -22.91
N SER A 317 -21.87 -2.54 -21.75
CA SER A 317 -21.76 -1.76 -20.51
C SER A 317 -20.60 -0.78 -20.58
N LEU A 318 -19.49 -1.20 -21.18
CA LEU A 318 -18.33 -0.36 -21.44
C LEU A 318 -18.60 0.66 -22.54
N ASN A 319 -19.16 0.23 -23.67
CA ASN A 319 -19.50 1.12 -24.78
C ASN A 319 -20.40 2.27 -24.33
N ARG A 320 -21.45 1.98 -23.55
CA ARG A 320 -22.33 3.02 -23.00
C ARG A 320 -21.57 4.08 -22.20
N ARG A 321 -20.66 3.66 -21.29
CA ARG A 321 -19.85 4.59 -20.49
C ARG A 321 -18.89 5.42 -21.32
N LEU A 322 -18.23 4.78 -22.29
CA LEU A 322 -17.33 5.47 -23.21
C LEU A 322 -18.07 6.55 -24.00
N PHE A 323 -19.23 6.22 -24.59
CA PHE A 323 -20.05 7.19 -25.30
C PHE A 323 -20.54 8.30 -24.39
N SER A 324 -21.00 7.98 -23.17
CA SER A 324 -21.36 9.01 -22.19
C SER A 324 -20.21 9.95 -21.87
N TRP A 325 -18.98 9.43 -21.76
CA TRP A 325 -17.80 10.25 -21.47
C TRP A 325 -17.43 11.16 -22.65
N LEU A 326 -17.42 10.62 -23.87
CA LEU A 326 -17.16 11.36 -25.10
C LEU A 326 -18.17 12.49 -25.34
N MET A 327 -19.43 12.29 -24.95
CA MET A 327 -20.51 13.27 -25.10
C MET A 327 -20.66 14.22 -23.90
N GLY A 328 -19.75 14.18 -22.91
CA GLY A 328 -19.78 15.12 -21.78
C GLY A 328 -20.84 14.82 -20.71
N GLY A 329 -21.27 13.56 -20.57
CA GLY A 329 -22.16 13.08 -19.48
C GLY A 329 -23.66 13.24 -19.73
N ASP A 330 -24.06 13.98 -20.78
CA ASP A 330 -25.46 14.33 -21.03
C ASP A 330 -26.33 13.10 -21.43
N ALA A 331 -25.71 11.99 -21.86
CA ALA A 331 -26.41 10.75 -22.20
C ALA A 331 -26.93 9.93 -21.00
N LEU A 332 -26.59 10.29 -19.76
CA LEU A 332 -27.03 9.59 -18.53
C LEU A 332 -27.79 10.48 -17.52
N GLY A 333 -28.18 11.70 -17.91
CA GLY A 333 -28.96 12.59 -17.04
C GLY A 333 -28.20 13.15 -15.85
N ILE A 334 -26.88 13.37 -15.97
CA ILE A 334 -26.06 14.07 -14.96
C ILE A 334 -26.14 15.59 -15.18
N ASP A 335 -27.36 16.13 -15.30
CA ASP A 335 -27.59 17.52 -15.74
C ASP A 335 -27.81 18.51 -14.58
N GLU A 336 -27.69 18.08 -13.32
CA GLU A 336 -27.88 18.99 -12.17
C GLU A 336 -26.59 19.68 -11.68
N MET A 337 -25.41 19.33 -12.20
CA MET A 337 -24.15 19.82 -11.66
C MET A 337 -23.47 20.96 -12.44
N LYS A 338 -23.85 21.20 -13.70
CA LYS A 338 -23.29 22.31 -14.50
C LYS A 338 -23.77 23.70 -14.04
N LYS A 339 -24.81 23.80 -13.20
CA LYS A 339 -25.37 25.10 -12.76
C LYS A 339 -24.61 25.84 -11.65
N LYS A 340 -23.49 25.31 -11.14
CA LYS A 340 -22.74 25.97 -10.04
C LYS A 340 -21.33 26.46 -10.39
N CYS A 341 -20.88 26.27 -11.63
CA CYS A 341 -19.55 26.72 -12.07
C CYS A 341 -19.63 27.56 -13.35
N ILE A 342 -20.53 28.55 -13.38
CA ILE A 342 -20.44 29.71 -14.26
C ILE A 342 -20.23 30.93 -13.37
#